data_AF-A0A961Y0W7-F1
#
_entry.id   AF-A0A961Y0W7-F1
#
_cell.length_a   1.000
_cell.length_b   1.000
_cell.length_c   1.000
_cell.angle_alpha   90.00
_cell.angle_beta   90.00
_cell.angle_gamma   90.00
#
_symmetry.space_group_name_H-M   'P 1'
#
loop_
_entity.id
_entity.type
_entity.pdbx_description
1 polymer ?
#
loop_
_entity_poly.entity_id
_entity_poly.type
_entity_poly.pdbx_seq_one_letter_code
_entity_poly.pdbx_strand_id
1 'polypeptide(L)' 'MSLALTAEERAIAAGSDGAAMAMRIVAESARLLGAPRLIPIASAHIDGALYHGDSGTLFAER' A
#
# COMPACT_ATOMS: atom_id res chain seq x y z
N MET A 1 -18.06 2.14 2.34
CA MET A 1 -17.87 2.69 3.71
C MET A 1 -16.68 3.63 3.70
N SER A 2 -16.67 4.71 4.50
CA SER A 2 -15.50 5.61 4.57
C SER A 2 -14.48 5.11 5.58
N LEU A 3 -13.23 4.96 5.18
CA LEU A 3 -12.09 4.66 6.07
C LEU A 3 -11.85 5.84 7.02
N ALA A 4 -11.81 5.59 8.33
CA ALA A 4 -11.36 6.57 9.32
C ALA A 4 -9.84 6.49 9.50
N LEU A 5 -9.16 7.62 9.26
CA LEU A 5 -7.73 7.79 9.55
C LEU A 5 -7.52 8.61 10.82
N THR A 6 -6.52 8.22 11.61
CA THR A 6 -6.01 8.97 12.76
C THR A 6 -5.36 10.29 12.32
N ALA A 7 -5.07 11.18 13.27
CA ALA A 7 -4.36 12.42 12.98
C ALA A 7 -2.95 12.16 12.42
N GLU A 8 -2.26 11.15 12.96
CA GLU A 8 -0.93 10.75 12.53
C GLU A 8 -0.95 10.18 11.10
N GLU A 9 -1.87 9.27 10.79
CA GLU A 9 -2.03 8.72 9.43
C GLU A 9 -2.35 9.80 8.40
N ARG A 10 -3.17 10.80 8.77
CA ARG A 10 -3.45 11.97 7.92
C ARG A 10 -2.21 12.83 7.71
N ALA A 11 -1.42 13.04 8.76
CA ALA A 11 -0.18 13.82 8.67
C ALA A 11 0.84 13.12 7.76
N ILE A 12 1.00 11.80 7.88
CA ILE A 12 1.86 11.00 6.98
C ILE A 12 1.35 11.12 5.55
N ALA A 13 0.05 10.92 5.30
CA ALA A 13 -0.53 10.98 3.95
C ALA A 13 -0.40 12.35 3.26
N ALA A 14 -0.28 13.43 4.03
CA ALA A 14 -0.10 14.79 3.54
C ALA A 14 1.35 15.11 3.12
N GLY A 15 2.31 14.25 3.44
CA GLY A 15 3.71 14.40 3.04
C GLY A 15 3.97 14.17 1.54
N SER A 16 5.24 14.24 1.16
CA SER A 16 5.71 14.07 -0.21
C SER A 16 6.78 12.98 -0.37
N ASP A 17 7.10 12.25 0.70
CA ASP A 17 8.10 11.19 0.70
C ASP A 17 7.47 9.80 0.42
N GLY A 18 8.28 8.76 0.52
CA GLY A 18 7.84 7.38 0.32
C GLY A 18 6.78 6.93 1.33
N ALA A 19 6.84 7.41 2.57
CA ALA A 19 5.85 7.09 3.60
C ALA A 19 4.48 7.68 3.26
N ALA A 20 4.45 8.90 2.73
CA ALA A 20 3.21 9.53 2.27
C ALA A 20 2.58 8.76 1.09
N MET A 21 3.39 8.32 0.13
CA MET A 21 2.91 7.47 -0.97
C MET A 21 2.37 6.14 -0.44
N ALA A 22 3.11 5.45 0.43
CA ALA A 22 2.70 4.19 1.03
C ALA A 22 1.35 4.31 1.77
N MET A 23 1.22 5.33 2.63
CA MET A 23 -0.01 5.57 3.39
C MET A 23 -1.22 5.81 2.47
N ARG A 24 -1.05 6.56 1.37
CA ARG A 24 -2.14 6.78 0.40
C ARG A 24 -2.56 5.49 -0.30
N ILE A 25 -1.61 4.64 -0.71
CA ILE A 25 -1.89 3.34 -1.33
C ILE A 25 -2.65 2.42 -0.36
N VAL A 26 -2.18 2.32 0.88
CA VAL A 26 -2.83 1.51 1.92
C VAL A 26 -4.23 2.03 2.24
N ALA A 27 -4.39 3.35 2.40
CA ALA A 27 -5.68 3.97 2.67
C ALA A 27 -6.68 3.73 1.53
N GLU A 28 -6.25 3.82 0.27
CA GLU A 28 -7.13 3.53 -0.86
C GLU A 28 -7.51 2.05 -0.92
N SER A 29 -6.54 1.16 -0.73
CA SER A 29 -6.78 -0.29 -0.67
C SER A 29 -7.78 -0.65 0.43
N ALA A 30 -7.65 -0.04 1.61
CA ALA A 30 -8.56 -0.23 2.72
C ALA A 30 -9.99 0.27 2.42
N ARG A 31 -10.14 1.42 1.73
CA ARG A 31 -11.46 1.90 1.26
C ARG A 31 -12.10 0.91 0.28
N LEU A 32 -11.34 0.41 -0.69
CA LEU A 32 -11.82 -0.55 -1.69
C LEU A 32 -12.28 -1.85 -1.03
N LEU A 33 -11.57 -2.31 0.00
CA LEU A 33 -11.92 -3.50 0.77
C LEU A 33 -13.02 -3.26 1.83
N GLY A 34 -13.51 -2.02 1.95
CA GLY A 34 -14.57 -1.67 2.92
C GLY A 34 -14.10 -1.64 4.37
N ALA A 35 -12.80 -1.52 4.64
CA ALA A 35 -12.27 -1.47 5.99
C ALA A 35 -12.66 -0.14 6.67
N PRO A 36 -13.16 -0.18 7.94
CA PRO A 36 -13.56 1.02 8.65
C PRO A 36 -12.37 1.79 9.24
N ARG A 37 -11.25 1.12 9.50
CA ARG A 37 -10.00 1.69 10.05
C ARG A 37 -8.81 0.81 9.71
N LEU A 38 -7.61 1.38 9.82
CA LEU A 38 -6.37 0.61 9.79
C LEU A 38 -6.07 0.03 11.19
N ILE A 39 -5.25 -1.02 11.21
CA ILE A 39 -4.49 -1.40 12.41
C ILE A 39 -3.18 -0.59 12.42
N PRO A 40 -2.52 -0.42 13.59
CA PRO A 40 -1.24 0.29 13.64
C PRO A 40 -0.22 -0.31 12.65
N ILE A 41 0.35 0.55 11.80
CA ILE A 41 1.36 0.17 10.81
C ILE A 41 2.73 0.53 11.38
N ALA A 42 3.57 -0.47 11.61
CA ALA A 42 4.92 -0.26 12.16
C ALA A 42 5.93 0.15 11.07
N SER A 43 5.77 -0.36 9.85
CA SER A 43 6.65 -0.04 8.71
C SER A 43 5.94 -0.31 7.39
N ALA A 44 6.43 0.32 6.32
CA ALA A 44 6.01 0.06 4.96
C ALA A 44 7.24 -0.14 4.08
N HIS A 45 7.19 -1.14 3.20
CA HIS A 45 8.17 -1.38 2.16
C HIS A 45 7.50 -1.16 0.81
N ILE A 46 8.04 -0.23 0.01
CA ILE A 46 7.53 0.04 -1.33
C ILE A 46 8.57 -0.47 -2.33
N ASP A 47 8.22 -1.55 -3.01
CA ASP A 47 8.99 -2.04 -4.15
C ASP A 47 8.38 -1.56 -5.46
N GLY A 48 9.24 -1.29 -6.42
CA GLY A 48 8.83 -1.15 -7.81
C GLY A 48 8.38 -2.50 -8.35
N ALA A 49 7.33 -2.51 -9.17
CA ALA A 49 6.99 -3.70 -9.93
C ALA A 49 8.03 -3.90 -11.05
N LEU A 50 8.76 -5.02 -11.01
CA LEU A 50 9.53 -5.48 -12.15
C LEU A 50 8.69 -6.49 -12.94
N TYR A 51 8.29 -6.11 -14.16
CA TYR A 51 7.65 -7.02 -15.09
C TYR A 51 8.72 -7.89 -15.77
N HIS A 52 8.81 -9.14 -15.35
CA HIS A 52 9.78 -10.11 -15.87
C HIS A 52 9.25 -10.90 -17.09
N GLY A 53 8.07 -10.54 -17.62
CA GLY A 53 7.39 -11.35 -18.64
C GLY A 53 7.14 -12.79 -18.18
N ASP A 54 7.03 -13.72 -19.12
CA ASP A 54 6.73 -15.13 -18.84
C ASP A 54 7.92 -15.93 -18.29
N SER A 55 9.07 -15.29 -18.09
CA SER A 55 10.34 -15.97 -17.74
C SER A 55 10.26 -16.81 -16.46
N GLY A 56 9.60 -16.31 -15.41
CA GLY A 56 9.46 -17.01 -14.14
C GLY A 56 8.59 -18.26 -14.26
N THR A 57 7.44 -18.14 -14.94
CA THR A 57 6.53 -19.26 -15.20
C THR A 57 7.19 -20.30 -16.11
N LEU A 58 7.85 -19.87 -17.19
CA LEU A 58 8.54 -20.76 -18.12
C LEU A 58 9.65 -21.57 -17.44
N PHE A 59 10.41 -20.96 -16.53
CA PHE A 59 11.42 -21.66 -15.72
C PHE A 59 10.81 -22.69 -14.77
N ALA A 60 9.63 -22.41 -14.20
CA ALA A 60 8.95 -23.34 -13.30
C ALA A 60 8.30 -24.53 -14.05
N GLU A 61 7.94 -24.34 -15.32
CA GLU A 61 7.16 -25.30 -16.11
C GLU A 61 7.97 -26.14 -17.11
N ARG A 62 9.20 -25.72 -17.48
CA ARG A 62 10.06 -26.42 -18.44
C ARG A 62 11.45 -26.67 -17.88
#